data_AF-A0A6Y2EVN7-F1
#
_entry.id   AF-A0A6Y2EVN7-F1
#
_cell.length_a   1.000
_cell.length_b   1.000
_cell.length_c   1.000
_cell.angle_alpha   90.00
_cell.angle_beta   90.00
_cell.angle_gamma   90.00
#
_symmetry.space_group_name_H-M   'P 1'
#
loop_
_entity.id
_entity.type
_entity.pdbx_description
1 polymer ?
#
loop_
_entity_poly.entity_id
_entity_poly.type
_entity_poly.pdbx_seq_one_letter_code
_entity_poly.pdbx_strand_id
1 'polypeptide(L)'
;MPGTEKTQHISLTTQVENRLKHQLSIGALKPGARLITKNIAQELGVSITPVREALLRLVSSSALAVAPAQAFMVPEISLESLLEINTIRTALEEMAVVAAAGKITPDREQTLNALLDEFQQALESGVMEKILLANRAFRFEIYHYADMPTLYAMIEQLWV
;
A
#
# COMPACT_ATOMS: atom_id res chain seq x y z
N MET A 1 -16.44 -10.04 -36.08
CA MET A 1 -16.73 -10.40 -34.67
C MET A 1 -15.49 -10.09 -33.85
N PRO A 2 -15.39 -8.94 -33.16
CA PRO A 2 -14.31 -8.71 -32.20
C PRO A 2 -14.72 -9.25 -30.83
N GLY A 3 -13.81 -9.99 -30.20
CA GLY A 3 -13.99 -10.65 -28.92
C GLY A 3 -14.04 -9.65 -27.77
N THR A 4 -14.90 -9.98 -26.80
CA THR A 4 -15.09 -9.25 -25.55
C THR A 4 -13.80 -9.20 -24.73
N GLU A 5 -13.25 -8.01 -24.55
CA GLU A 5 -12.30 -7.70 -23.48
C GLU A 5 -12.98 -8.02 -22.14
N LYS A 6 -12.51 -9.08 -21.46
CA LYS A 6 -12.93 -9.35 -20.09
C LYS A 6 -12.20 -8.37 -19.17
N THR A 7 -12.83 -7.24 -18.87
CA THR A 7 -12.46 -6.37 -17.76
C THR A 7 -12.43 -7.22 -16.48
N GLN A 8 -11.26 -7.47 -15.90
CA GLN A 8 -11.14 -8.21 -14.65
C GLN A 8 -11.83 -7.39 -13.55
N HIS A 9 -13.03 -7.82 -13.15
CA HIS A 9 -13.74 -7.21 -12.03
C HIS A 9 -13.01 -7.58 -10.73
N ILE A 10 -12.29 -6.62 -10.14
CA ILE A 10 -11.62 -6.80 -8.85
C ILE A 10 -12.69 -7.07 -7.79
N SER A 11 -12.52 -8.13 -6.99
CA SER A 11 -13.48 -8.49 -5.94
C SER A 11 -13.63 -7.38 -4.90
N LEU A 12 -14.83 -7.24 -4.33
CA LEU A 12 -15.10 -6.23 -3.31
C LEU A 12 -14.18 -6.39 -2.10
N THR A 13 -13.87 -7.63 -1.72
CA THR A 13 -12.88 -7.96 -0.68
C THR A 13 -11.50 -7.40 -1.03
N THR A 14 -11.02 -7.58 -2.25
CA THR A 14 -9.71 -7.05 -2.70
C THR A 14 -9.70 -5.52 -2.73
N GLN A 15 -10.81 -4.87 -3.12
CA GLN A 15 -10.92 -3.41 -3.11
C GLN A 15 -10.83 -2.85 -1.68
N VAL A 16 -11.52 -3.48 -0.72
CA VAL A 16 -11.46 -3.11 0.70
C VAL A 16 -10.04 -3.34 1.24
N GLU A 17 -9.44 -4.50 0.93
CA GLU A 17 -8.08 -4.84 1.34
C GLU A 17 -7.06 -3.79 0.85
N ASN A 18 -7.08 -3.45 -0.44
CA ASN A 18 -6.16 -2.48 -1.03
C ASN A 18 -6.34 -1.09 -0.42
N ARG A 19 -7.59 -0.68 -0.15
CA ARG A 19 -7.88 0.60 0.52
C ARG A 19 -7.29 0.64 1.94
N LEU A 20 -7.44 -0.43 2.70
CA LEU A 20 -6.92 -0.51 4.07
C LEU A 20 -5.38 -0.55 4.09
N LYS A 21 -4.74 -1.33 3.19
CA LYS A 21 -3.27 -1.30 3.03
C LYS A 21 -2.77 0.10 2.73
N HIS A 22 -3.44 0.78 1.81
CA HIS A 22 -3.09 2.16 1.46
C HIS A 22 -3.20 3.10 2.66
N GLN A 23 -4.26 3.00 3.47
CA GLN A 23 -4.40 3.82 4.68
C GLN A 23 -3.36 3.52 5.76
N LEU A 24 -2.93 2.26 5.89
CA LEU A 24 -1.84 1.86 6.77
C LEU A 24 -0.51 2.45 6.29
N SER A 25 -0.19 2.30 5.00
CA SER A 25 1.08 2.77 4.43
C SER A 25 1.32 4.26 4.49
N ILE A 26 0.25 5.07 4.49
CA ILE A 26 0.35 6.53 4.65
C ILE A 26 0.15 6.99 6.10
N GLY A 27 0.03 6.07 7.05
CA GLY A 27 -0.18 6.39 8.47
C GLY A 27 -1.52 7.04 8.79
N ALA A 28 -2.53 6.94 7.91
CA ALA A 28 -3.88 7.41 8.18
C ALA A 28 -4.55 6.58 9.28
N LEU A 29 -4.20 5.29 9.36
CA LEU A 29 -4.56 4.40 10.47
C LEU A 29 -3.42 4.38 11.49
N LYS A 30 -3.63 5.04 12.64
CA LYS A 30 -2.62 5.19 13.68
C LYS A 30 -2.35 3.86 14.41
N PRO A 31 -1.11 3.61 14.88
CA PRO A 31 -0.82 2.51 15.81
C PRO A 31 -1.79 2.50 17.00
N GLY A 32 -2.27 1.32 17.38
CA GLY A 32 -3.28 1.14 18.43
C GLY A 32 -4.71 1.48 18.00
N ALA A 33 -4.95 2.01 16.80
CA ALA A 33 -6.29 2.32 16.32
C ALA A 33 -7.15 1.05 16.20
N ARG A 34 -8.38 1.13 16.68
CA ARG A 34 -9.34 0.03 16.68
C ARG A 34 -10.27 0.13 15.48
N LEU A 35 -10.23 -0.90 14.63
CA LEU A 35 -11.01 -1.05 13.42
C LEU A 35 -12.24 -1.92 13.70
N ILE A 36 -13.43 -1.33 13.60
CA ILE A 36 -14.70 -2.04 13.82
C ILE A 36 -15.29 -2.40 12.46
N THR A 37 -15.43 -3.71 12.19
CA THR A 37 -15.91 -4.25 10.91
C THR A 37 -17.20 -3.57 10.43
N LYS A 38 -18.17 -3.38 11.33
CA LYS A 38 -19.46 -2.76 11.02
C LYS A 38 -19.33 -1.30 10.58
N ASN A 39 -18.45 -0.54 11.22
CA ASN A 39 -18.27 0.89 10.91
C ASN A 39 -17.64 1.05 9.52
N ILE A 40 -16.63 0.24 9.21
CA ILE A 40 -15.98 0.24 7.89
C ILE A 40 -16.96 -0.17 6.80
N ALA A 41 -17.79 -1.20 7.04
CA ALA A 41 -18.83 -1.61 6.10
C ALA A 41 -19.84 -0.48 5.80
N GLN A 42 -20.25 0.25 6.85
CA GLN A 42 -21.15 1.40 6.72
C GLN A 42 -20.50 2.57 5.96
N GLU A 43 -19.24 2.90 6.27
CA GLU A 43 -18.49 3.97 5.59
C GLU A 43 -18.31 3.68 4.10
N LEU A 44 -18.03 2.42 3.75
CA LEU A 44 -17.80 1.99 2.38
C LEU A 44 -19.08 1.65 1.62
N GLY A 45 -20.24 1.61 2.28
CA GLY A 45 -21.51 1.25 1.65
C GLY A 45 -21.58 -0.21 1.18
N VAL A 46 -20.86 -1.11 1.85
CA VAL A 46 -20.75 -2.54 1.48
C VAL A 46 -21.26 -3.45 2.59
N SER A 47 -21.46 -4.74 2.29
CA SER A 47 -21.81 -5.73 3.32
C SER A 47 -20.63 -6.04 4.25
N ILE A 48 -20.92 -6.62 5.42
CA ILE A 48 -19.91 -6.94 6.45
C ILE A 48 -18.93 -8.02 5.99
N THR A 49 -19.38 -8.99 5.18
CA THR A 49 -18.57 -10.14 4.75
C THR A 49 -17.27 -9.76 4.02
N PRO A 50 -17.28 -8.97 2.92
CA PRO A 50 -16.06 -8.60 2.21
C PRO A 50 -15.11 -7.77 3.08
N VAL A 51 -15.65 -6.96 4.00
CA VAL A 51 -14.83 -6.18 4.95
C VAL A 51 -14.15 -7.10 5.96
N ARG A 52 -14.89 -8.05 6.53
CA ARG A 52 -14.33 -9.03 7.48
C ARG A 52 -13.25 -9.88 6.83
N GLU A 53 -13.46 -10.33 5.60
CA GLU A 53 -12.46 -11.10 4.86
C GLU A 53 -11.20 -10.28 4.59
N ALA A 54 -11.34 -9.03 4.16
CA ALA A 54 -10.21 -8.13 3.93
C ALA A 54 -9.39 -7.91 5.22
N LEU A 55 -10.07 -7.65 6.35
CA LEU A 55 -9.42 -7.49 7.65
C LEU A 55 -8.70 -8.77 8.10
N LEU A 56 -9.29 -9.95 7.88
CA LEU A 56 -8.65 -11.23 8.20
C LEU A 56 -7.42 -11.51 7.33
N ARG A 57 -7.43 -11.10 6.05
CA ARG A 57 -6.24 -11.18 5.19
C ARG A 57 -5.12 -10.30 5.71
N LEU A 58 -5.44 -9.08 6.15
CA LEU A 58 -4.45 -8.19 6.76
C LEU A 58 -3.90 -8.73 8.09
N VAL A 59 -4.72 -9.44 8.86
CA VAL A 59 -4.21 -10.18 10.03
C VAL A 59 -3.24 -11.28 9.60
N SER A 60 -3.56 -12.04 8.54
CA SER A 60 -2.69 -13.11 8.06
C SER A 60 -1.34 -12.61 7.52
N SER A 61 -1.27 -11.35 7.08
CA SER A 61 -0.03 -10.70 6.65
C SER A 61 0.66 -9.89 7.76
N SER A 62 0.20 -10.00 9.01
CA SER A 62 0.67 -9.24 10.18
C SER A 62 0.50 -7.71 10.09
N ALA A 63 -0.29 -7.22 9.14
CA ALA A 63 -0.62 -5.80 8.99
C ALA A 63 -1.64 -5.32 10.04
N LEU A 64 -2.44 -6.25 10.57
CA LEU A 64 -3.41 -6.00 11.64
C LEU A 64 -3.33 -7.10 12.70
N ALA A 65 -3.79 -6.78 13.91
CA ALA A 65 -4.01 -7.74 14.99
C ALA A 65 -5.51 -7.94 15.26
N VAL A 66 -5.89 -9.13 15.71
CA VAL A 66 -7.27 -9.38 16.17
C VAL A 66 -7.47 -8.75 17.54
N ALA A 67 -8.60 -8.06 17.72
CA ALA A 67 -8.99 -7.50 19.01
C ALA A 67 -10.34 -8.10 19.48
N PRO A 68 -10.65 -8.06 20.80
CA PRO A 68 -11.95 -8.51 21.32
C PRO A 68 -13.13 -7.79 20.65
N ALA A 69 -14.33 -8.36 20.73
CA ALA A 69 -15.58 -7.75 20.24
C ALA A 69 -15.60 -7.38 18.74
N GLN A 70 -15.25 -8.36 17.88
CA GLN A 70 -15.34 -8.26 16.40
C GLN A 70 -14.58 -7.07 15.79
N ALA A 71 -13.46 -6.70 16.42
CA ALA A 71 -12.61 -5.61 15.99
C ALA A 71 -11.21 -6.10 15.64
N PHE A 72 -10.49 -5.24 14.95
CA PHE A 72 -9.10 -5.40 14.61
C PHE A 72 -8.33 -4.19 15.15
N MET A 73 -7.03 -4.30 15.26
CA MET A 73 -6.17 -3.25 15.79
C MET A 73 -4.95 -3.07 14.89
N VAL A 74 -4.56 -1.82 14.67
CA VAL A 74 -3.28 -1.50 14.04
C VAL A 74 -2.16 -1.82 15.05
N PRO A 75 -1.20 -2.70 14.73
CA PRO A 75 -0.13 -3.05 15.64
C PRO A 75 0.69 -1.83 16.05
N GLU A 76 1.20 -1.84 17.28
CA GLU A 76 2.27 -0.92 17.66
C GLU A 76 3.60 -1.46 17.15
N ILE A 77 4.40 -0.60 16.53
CA ILE A 77 5.73 -0.95 16.01
C ILE A 77 6.75 -0.45 17.03
N SER A 78 7.53 -1.37 17.62
CA SER A 78 8.64 -1.00 18.48
C SER A 78 9.78 -0.39 17.67
N LEU A 79 10.68 0.34 18.33
CA LEU A 79 11.86 0.89 17.66
C LEU A 79 12.72 -0.22 17.04
N GLU A 80 12.89 -1.34 17.73
CA GLU A 80 13.65 -2.49 17.26
C GLU A 80 13.05 -3.07 15.98
N SER A 81 11.72 -3.28 15.95
CA SER A 81 11.03 -3.76 14.75
C SER A 81 11.09 -2.76 13.60
N LEU A 82 10.99 -1.46 13.89
CA LEU A 82 11.13 -0.42 12.88
C LEU A 82 12.53 -0.44 12.23
N LEU A 83 13.58 -0.64 13.02
CA LEU A 83 14.96 -0.74 12.52
C LEU A 83 15.17 -1.99 11.67
N GLU A 84 14.62 -3.13 12.10
CA GLU A 84 14.65 -4.37 11.33
C GLU A 84 13.94 -4.20 9.98
N ILE A 85 12.70 -3.70 9.97
CA ILE A 85 11.92 -3.44 8.76
C ILE A 85 12.69 -2.51 7.82
N ASN A 86 13.26 -1.41 8.33
CA ASN A 86 14.05 -0.49 7.51
C ASN A 86 15.28 -1.15 6.89
N THR A 87 15.95 -2.03 7.63
CA THR A 87 17.12 -2.76 7.14
C THR A 87 16.73 -3.67 5.97
N ILE A 88 15.69 -4.49 6.15
CA ILE A 88 15.19 -5.40 5.11
C ILE A 88 14.71 -4.59 3.90
N ARG A 89 13.89 -3.57 4.14
CA ARG A 89 13.31 -2.71 3.11
C ARG A 89 14.39 -2.02 2.28
N THR A 90 15.44 -1.51 2.90
CA THR A 90 16.55 -0.86 2.18
C THR A 90 17.18 -1.82 1.16
N ALA A 91 17.47 -3.06 1.56
CA ALA A 91 18.05 -4.06 0.67
C ALA A 91 17.12 -4.45 -0.49
N LEU A 92 15.81 -4.58 -0.22
CA LEU A 92 14.83 -4.93 -1.25
C LEU A 92 14.56 -3.76 -2.22
N GLU A 93 14.41 -2.54 -1.70
CA GLU A 93 14.22 -1.34 -2.51
C GLU A 93 15.44 -1.08 -3.40
N GLU A 94 16.66 -1.24 -2.89
CA GLU A 94 17.89 -1.13 -3.69
C GLU A 94 17.90 -2.13 -4.85
N MET A 95 17.56 -3.40 -4.58
CA MET A 95 17.45 -4.43 -5.61
C MET A 95 16.44 -4.04 -6.71
N ALA A 96 15.29 -3.50 -6.31
CA ALA A 96 14.27 -3.06 -7.25
C ALA A 96 14.74 -1.86 -8.09
N VAL A 97 15.38 -0.87 -7.47
CA VAL A 97 15.91 0.32 -8.16
C VAL A 97 17.01 -0.07 -9.15
N VAL A 98 17.95 -0.94 -8.76
CA VAL A 98 19.02 -1.42 -9.65
C VAL A 98 18.44 -2.18 -10.84
N ALA A 99 17.45 -3.04 -10.63
CA ALA A 99 16.77 -3.76 -11.70
C ALA A 99 15.98 -2.81 -12.64
N ALA A 100 15.32 -1.80 -12.08
CA ALA A 100 14.55 -0.81 -12.83
C ALA A 100 15.44 0.12 -13.67
N ALA A 101 16.62 0.48 -13.17
CA ALA A 101 17.55 1.40 -13.84
C ALA A 101 17.93 0.94 -15.25
N GLY A 102 18.13 -0.38 -15.45
CA GLY A 102 18.43 -0.96 -16.75
C GLY A 102 17.24 -0.99 -17.74
N LYS A 103 16.06 -0.53 -17.31
CA LYS A 103 14.79 -0.65 -18.04
C LYS A 103 14.07 0.69 -18.20
N ILE A 104 14.74 1.80 -17.91
CA ILE A 104 14.17 3.14 -18.10
C ILE A 104 14.15 3.48 -19.59
N THR A 105 12.97 3.78 -20.08
CA THR A 105 12.71 4.32 -21.43
C THR A 105 12.29 5.79 -21.30
N PRO A 106 12.30 6.57 -22.40
CA PRO A 106 11.83 7.96 -22.37
C PRO A 106 10.40 8.10 -21.83
N ASP A 107 9.50 7.17 -22.17
CA ASP A 107 8.12 7.19 -21.67
C ASP A 107 8.06 6.93 -20.15
N ARG A 108 8.86 5.95 -19.65
CA ARG A 108 8.95 5.64 -18.22
C ARG A 108 9.56 6.80 -17.44
N GLU A 109 10.60 7.44 -17.99
CA GLU A 109 11.23 8.63 -17.42
C GLU A 109 10.24 9.81 -17.35
N GLN A 110 9.45 10.04 -18.40
CA GLN A 110 8.41 11.07 -18.40
C GLN A 110 7.37 10.83 -17.29
N THR A 111 6.92 9.59 -17.10
CA THR A 111 6.01 9.23 -15.99
C THR A 111 6.64 9.52 -14.63
N LEU A 112 7.92 9.16 -14.43
CA LEU A 112 8.63 9.43 -13.17
C LEU A 112 8.78 10.92 -12.91
N ASN A 113 9.08 11.72 -13.93
CA ASN A 113 9.18 13.17 -13.80
C ASN A 113 7.83 13.79 -13.40
N ALA A 114 6.73 13.35 -14.00
CA ALA A 114 5.40 13.82 -13.60
C ALA A 114 5.08 13.49 -12.13
N LEU A 115 5.37 12.27 -11.69
CA LEU A 115 5.18 11.86 -10.29
C LEU A 115 6.11 12.61 -9.32
N LEU A 116 7.33 12.95 -9.77
CA LEU A 116 8.27 13.74 -8.99
C LEU A 116 7.78 15.18 -8.82
N ASP A 117 7.21 15.78 -9.87
CA ASP A 117 6.59 17.11 -9.82
C ASP A 117 5.39 17.12 -8.85
N GLU A 118 4.54 16.10 -8.88
CA GLU A 118 3.45 15.93 -7.91
C GLU A 118 3.98 15.83 -6.47
N PHE A 119 5.08 15.09 -6.26
CA PHE A 119 5.70 14.98 -4.95
C PHE A 119 6.27 16.33 -4.47
N GLN A 120 6.90 17.11 -5.35
CA GLN A 120 7.38 18.45 -5.02
C GLN A 120 6.24 19.39 -4.63
N GLN A 121 5.14 19.40 -5.39
CA GLN A 121 3.95 20.19 -5.06
C GLN A 121 3.34 19.75 -3.72
N ALA A 122 3.34 18.45 -3.43
CA ALA A 122 2.88 17.94 -2.14
C ALA A 122 3.76 18.43 -0.98
N LEU A 123 5.09 18.46 -1.16
CA LEU A 123 6.02 19.03 -0.18
C LEU A 123 5.73 20.50 0.12
N GLU A 124 5.47 21.31 -0.92
CA GLU A 124 5.11 22.72 -0.78
C GLU A 124 3.80 22.93 -0.02
N SER A 125 2.84 22.01 -0.16
CA SER A 125 1.55 22.10 0.53
C SER A 125 1.65 21.94 2.06
N GLY A 126 2.72 21.31 2.57
CA GLY A 126 2.89 20.97 3.98
C GLY A 126 1.90 19.94 4.53
N VAL A 127 1.00 19.40 3.71
CA VAL A 127 0.02 18.39 4.12
C VAL A 127 0.67 17.02 4.11
N MET A 128 1.02 16.52 5.30
CA MET A 128 1.75 15.25 5.48
C MET A 128 1.13 14.07 4.72
N GLU A 129 -0.20 13.93 4.74
CA GLU A 129 -0.90 12.86 4.01
C GLU A 129 -0.62 12.92 2.49
N LYS A 130 -0.67 14.12 1.89
CA LYS A 130 -0.36 14.30 0.46
C LYS A 130 1.10 13.98 0.15
N ILE A 131 2.02 14.37 1.04
CA ILE A 131 3.45 14.08 0.91
C ILE A 131 3.69 12.57 0.91
N LEU A 132 3.09 11.85 1.86
CA LEU A 132 3.23 10.40 1.96
C LEU A 132 2.62 9.68 0.75
N LEU A 133 1.45 10.14 0.28
CA LEU A 133 0.80 9.62 -0.92
C LEU A 133 1.66 9.77 -2.17
N ALA A 134 2.15 10.98 -2.43
CA ALA A 134 2.95 11.26 -3.62
C ALA A 134 4.31 10.56 -3.57
N ASN A 135 4.97 10.52 -2.40
CA ASN A 135 6.21 9.74 -2.23
C ASN A 135 6.00 8.25 -2.49
N ARG A 136 4.89 7.68 -1.99
CA ARG A 136 4.55 6.28 -2.25
C ARG A 136 4.32 6.05 -3.75
N ALA A 137 3.52 6.89 -4.42
CA ALA A 137 3.25 6.75 -5.85
C ALA A 137 4.54 6.75 -6.66
N PHE A 138 5.42 7.74 -6.44
CA PHE A 138 6.71 7.86 -7.11
C PHE A 138 7.61 6.62 -6.90
N ARG A 139 7.80 6.19 -5.65
CA ARG A 139 8.67 5.05 -5.33
C ARG A 139 8.16 3.73 -5.89
N PHE A 140 6.85 3.47 -5.75
CA PHE A 140 6.27 2.22 -6.23
C PHE A 140 6.24 2.13 -7.76
N GLU A 141 6.18 3.26 -8.47
CA GLU A 141 6.34 3.26 -9.92
C GLU A 141 7.76 2.82 -10.33
N ILE A 142 8.79 3.28 -9.61
CA ILE A 142 10.17 2.80 -9.83
C ILE A 142 10.26 1.29 -9.60
N TYR A 143 9.69 0.79 -8.50
CA TYR A 143 9.70 -0.66 -8.21
C TYR A 143 8.91 -1.47 -9.23
N HIS A 144 7.84 -0.90 -9.79
CA HIS A 144 7.07 -1.54 -10.87
C HIS A 144 7.94 -1.77 -12.11
N TYR A 145 8.78 -0.81 -12.47
CA TYR A 145 9.69 -0.92 -13.62
C TYR A 145 10.81 -1.96 -13.47
N ALA A 146 11.02 -2.51 -12.26
CA ALA A 146 11.90 -3.65 -12.07
C ALA A 146 11.36 -4.92 -12.76
N ASP A 147 10.06 -4.99 -13.09
CA ASP A 147 9.33 -6.18 -13.55
C ASP A 147 9.58 -7.43 -12.67
N MET A 148 9.72 -7.23 -11.36
CA MET A 148 9.91 -8.29 -10.37
C MET A 148 8.68 -8.34 -9.44
N PRO A 149 7.57 -8.99 -9.84
CA PRO A 149 6.30 -8.91 -9.12
C PRO A 149 6.38 -9.44 -7.68
N THR A 150 7.18 -10.48 -7.44
CA THR A 150 7.42 -11.01 -6.10
C THR A 150 8.15 -10.01 -5.21
N LEU A 151 9.17 -9.33 -5.75
CA LEU A 151 9.93 -8.31 -5.02
C LEU A 151 9.04 -7.10 -4.71
N TYR A 152 8.24 -6.66 -5.67
CA TYR A 152 7.26 -5.59 -5.49
C TYR A 152 6.30 -5.91 -4.34
N ALA A 153 5.73 -7.11 -4.30
CA ALA A 153 4.82 -7.53 -3.25
C ALA A 153 5.49 -7.58 -1.86
N MET A 154 6.76 -8.01 -1.79
CA MET A 154 7.53 -8.00 -0.53
C MET A 154 7.79 -6.57 -0.04
N ILE A 155 8.18 -5.66 -0.94
CA ILE A 155 8.36 -4.24 -0.59
C ILE A 155 7.04 -3.64 -0.13
N GLU A 156 5.93 -3.91 -0.84
CA GLU A 156 4.61 -3.42 -0.46
C GLU A 156 4.20 -3.89 0.94
N GLN A 157 4.47 -5.14 1.28
CA GLN A 157 4.14 -5.67 2.59
C GLN A 157 4.91 -4.97 3.71
N LEU A 158 6.17 -4.58 3.49
CA LEU A 158 6.99 -3.88 4.49
C LEU A 158 6.63 -2.39 4.66
N TRP A 159 5.73 -1.88 3.81
CA TRP A 159 5.17 -0.54 3.92
C TRP A 159 3.83 -0.50 4.64
N VAL A 160 3.22 -1.65 4.98
CA VAL A 160 1.91 -1.77 5.63
C VAL A 160 2.09 -2.14 7.09
#